data_AF-A0A7X8KYH7-F1
#
_entry.id   AF-A0A7X8KYH7-F1
#
_cell.length_a   1.000
_cell.length_b   1.000
_cell.length_c   1.000
_cell.angle_alpha   90.00
_cell.angle_beta   90.00
_cell.angle_gamma   90.00
#
_symmetry.space_group_name_H-M   'P 1'
#
loop_
_entity.id
_entity.type
_entity.pdbx_description
1 polymer ?
#
loop_
_entity_poly.entity_id
_entity_poly.type
_entity_poly.pdbx_seq_one_letter_code
_entity_poly.pdbx_strand_id
1 'polypeptide(L)'
;MYKKILEEVLLSEKPSSGIHKLIETGEMNNIIPELLRLKGFDQQTPYHDKDVLDHTLAVVDGIKPKLNLRMAALLHDISKPDCFTLDEKGKGHFHGHHVRSAAKCEEILQRLGYEEDFITDVKTLIRYHYIKEIANVIKEKGIRRFIEAVGEERLEDMFELIRADMSGKASADYEVIEKLKTMCERELRG
;
A
#
# COMPACT_ATOMS: atom_id res chain seq x y z
N MET A 1 11.31 2.56 21.38
CA MET A 1 9.99 2.72 22.01
C MET A 1 8.88 2.79 20.96
N TYR A 2 8.91 3.78 20.06
CA TYR A 2 7.88 3.98 19.03
C TYR A 2 7.67 2.82 18.05
N LYS A 3 8.75 2.16 17.60
CA LYS A 3 8.69 0.93 16.77
C LYS A 3 7.77 -0.13 17.38
N LYS A 4 8.00 -0.50 18.65
CA LYS A 4 7.22 -1.54 19.34
C LYS A 4 5.73 -1.17 19.49
N ILE A 5 5.43 0.09 19.81
CA ILE A 5 4.05 0.58 19.92
C ILE A 5 3.33 0.44 18.58
N LEU A 6 3.99 0.83 17.49
CA LEU A 6 3.43 0.69 16.14
C LEU A 6 3.19 -0.79 15.77
N GLU A 7 4.13 -1.68 16.07
CA GLU A 7 3.99 -3.12 15.82
C GLU A 7 2.81 -3.72 16.58
N GLU A 8 2.65 -3.39 17.87
CA GLU A 8 1.52 -3.84 18.70
C GLU A 8 0.18 -3.34 18.13
N VAL A 9 0.11 -2.08 17.70
CA VAL A 9 -1.07 -1.52 17.04
C VAL A 9 -1.37 -2.24 15.73
N LEU A 10 -0.35 -2.41 14.87
CA LEU A 10 -0.50 -3.08 13.59
C LEU A 10 -0.86 -4.56 13.72
N LEU A 11 -0.49 -5.24 14.81
CA LEU A 11 -0.83 -6.64 15.04
C LEU A 11 -2.13 -6.85 15.83
N SER A 12 -2.77 -5.78 16.30
CA SER A 12 -4.06 -5.86 16.99
C SER A 12 -5.21 -6.28 16.07
N GLU A 13 -6.36 -6.66 16.65
CA GLU A 13 -7.54 -7.03 15.86
C GLU A 13 -8.08 -5.89 14.99
N LYS A 14 -7.95 -4.64 15.46
CA LYS A 14 -8.45 -3.43 14.78
C LYS A 14 -7.39 -2.33 14.75
N PRO A 15 -6.37 -2.44 13.88
CA PRO A 15 -5.27 -1.48 13.82
C PRO A 15 -5.71 -0.03 13.61
N SER A 16 -6.76 0.20 12.81
CA SER A 16 -7.31 1.54 12.58
C SER A 16 -7.63 2.30 13.87
N SER A 17 -8.27 1.64 14.84
CA SER A 17 -8.58 2.24 16.14
C SER A 17 -7.33 2.65 16.91
N GLY A 18 -6.28 1.83 16.88
CA GLY A 18 -5.00 2.15 17.51
C GLY A 18 -4.29 3.32 16.81
N ILE A 19 -4.33 3.36 15.48
CA ILE A 19 -3.75 4.44 14.69
C ILE A 19 -4.48 5.77 14.95
N HIS A 20 -5.81 5.76 14.96
CA HIS A 20 -6.60 6.96 15.33
C HIS A 20 -6.23 7.45 16.72
N LYS A 21 -6.11 6.55 17.70
CA LYS A 21 -5.69 6.92 19.06
C LYS A 21 -4.30 7.57 19.07
N LEU A 22 -3.34 7.03 18.34
CA LEU A 22 -1.99 7.63 18.22
C LEU A 22 -2.02 9.01 17.55
N ILE A 23 -2.94 9.24 16.61
CA ILE A 23 -3.15 10.56 16.00
C ILE A 23 -3.78 11.53 17.01
N GLU A 24 -4.83 11.10 17.72
CA GLU A 24 -5.55 11.90 18.71
C GLU A 24 -4.67 12.33 19.89
N THR A 25 -3.82 11.43 20.38
CA THR A 25 -2.87 11.76 21.47
C THR A 25 -1.65 12.53 21.00
N GLY A 26 -1.49 12.73 19.68
CA GLY A 26 -0.34 13.40 19.09
C GLY A 26 0.93 12.55 19.00
N GLU A 27 0.90 11.30 19.46
CA GLU A 27 2.06 10.38 19.42
C GLU A 27 2.50 10.07 17.99
N MET A 28 1.56 10.06 17.04
CA MET A 28 1.87 9.80 15.63
C MET A 28 2.92 10.77 15.06
N ASN A 29 3.03 12.00 15.59
CA ASN A 29 4.07 12.96 15.19
C ASN A 29 5.49 12.42 15.40
N ASN A 30 5.68 11.55 16.39
CA ASN A 30 6.95 10.94 16.73
C ASN A 30 7.19 9.60 16.03
N ILE A 31 6.13 8.99 15.46
CA ILE A 31 6.20 7.67 14.82
C ILE A 31 6.29 7.84 13.30
N ILE A 32 5.21 8.32 12.66
CA ILE A 32 5.11 8.53 11.21
C ILE A 32 4.35 9.84 10.97
N PRO A 33 4.98 11.01 11.15
CA PRO A 33 4.33 12.30 10.92
C PRO A 33 3.80 12.46 9.49
N GLU A 34 4.39 11.76 8.52
CA GLU A 34 3.94 11.76 7.12
C GLU A 34 2.51 11.24 6.96
N LEU A 35 2.06 10.33 7.83
CA LEU A 35 0.71 9.76 7.79
C LEU A 35 -0.36 10.83 8.04
N LEU A 36 -0.03 11.87 8.81
CA LEU A 36 -0.96 12.95 9.14
C LEU A 36 -1.37 13.77 7.90
N ARG A 37 -0.55 13.78 6.85
CA ARG A 37 -0.84 14.49 5.59
C ARG A 37 -1.92 13.80 4.76
N LEU A 38 -2.23 12.55 5.05
CA LEU A 38 -3.27 11.78 4.36
C LEU A 38 -4.68 12.15 4.86
N LYS A 39 -4.77 12.63 6.09
CA LYS A 39 -6.04 13.00 6.73
C LYS A 39 -6.65 14.21 6.05
N GLY A 40 -7.90 14.09 5.60
CA GLY A 40 -8.65 15.12 4.92
C GLY A 40 -8.13 15.47 3.51
N PHE A 41 -7.26 14.65 2.94
CA PHE A 41 -6.74 14.91 1.59
C PHE A 41 -7.83 14.70 0.54
N ASP A 42 -8.30 15.80 -0.07
CA ASP A 42 -9.26 15.77 -1.17
C ASP A 42 -8.58 15.30 -2.47
N GLN A 43 -8.96 14.10 -2.90
CA GLN A 43 -8.43 13.48 -4.12
C GLN A 43 -9.07 14.02 -5.42
N GLN A 44 -10.08 14.90 -5.33
CA GLN A 44 -10.79 15.51 -6.47
C GLN A 44 -11.19 14.49 -7.54
N THR A 45 -11.87 13.43 -7.12
CA THR A 45 -12.20 12.29 -7.97
C THR A 45 -13.51 11.63 -7.55
N PRO A 46 -14.36 11.22 -8.50
CA PRO A 46 -15.66 10.62 -8.19
C PRO A 46 -15.55 9.16 -7.71
N TYR A 47 -14.36 8.56 -7.73
CA TYR A 47 -14.16 7.13 -7.44
C TYR A 47 -13.88 6.82 -5.96
N HIS A 48 -13.77 7.84 -5.10
CA HIS A 48 -13.44 7.67 -3.69
C HIS A 48 -14.48 8.35 -2.79
N ASP A 49 -15.00 7.60 -1.82
CA ASP A 49 -15.91 8.06 -0.76
C ASP A 49 -15.18 8.39 0.55
N LYS A 50 -13.87 8.10 0.61
CA LYS A 50 -12.98 8.28 1.76
C LYS A 50 -11.81 9.18 1.40
N ASP A 51 -11.27 9.87 2.41
CA ASP A 51 -9.95 10.48 2.27
C ASP A 51 -8.85 9.40 2.19
N VAL A 52 -7.61 9.82 1.96
CA VAL A 52 -6.49 8.89 1.78
C VAL A 52 -6.15 8.13 3.07
N LEU A 53 -6.34 8.74 4.24
CA LEU A 53 -6.09 8.09 5.52
C LEU A 53 -7.14 7.01 5.79
N ASP A 54 -8.42 7.34 5.68
CA ASP A 54 -9.53 6.42 5.95
C ASP A 54 -9.51 5.22 4.99
N HIS A 55 -9.14 5.45 3.72
CA HIS A 55 -8.83 4.37 2.78
C HIS A 55 -7.71 3.48 3.30
N THR A 56 -6.54 4.08 3.60
CA THR A 56 -5.37 3.36 4.13
C THR A 56 -5.71 2.52 5.35
N LEU A 57 -6.47 3.06 6.31
CA LEU A 57 -6.86 2.35 7.53
C LEU A 57 -7.83 1.19 7.26
N ALA A 58 -8.75 1.34 6.30
CA ALA A 58 -9.61 0.24 5.87
C ALA A 58 -8.79 -0.91 5.23
N VAL A 59 -7.76 -0.58 4.45
CA VAL A 59 -6.84 -1.57 3.87
C VAL A 59 -6.07 -2.31 4.96
N VAL A 60 -5.53 -1.60 5.95
CA VAL A 60 -4.80 -2.21 7.07
C VAL A 60 -5.69 -3.17 7.87
N ASP A 61 -6.94 -2.79 8.13
CA ASP A 61 -7.91 -3.64 8.85
C ASP A 61 -8.33 -4.87 8.03
N GLY A 62 -8.37 -4.76 6.69
CA GLY A 62 -8.79 -5.82 5.78
C GLY A 62 -7.73 -6.89 5.47
N ILE A 63 -6.54 -6.77 6.06
CA ILE A 63 -5.38 -7.62 5.80
C ILE A 63 -5.05 -8.49 7.01
N LYS A 64 -4.54 -9.71 6.77
CA LYS A 64 -4.13 -10.64 7.85
C LYS A 64 -3.10 -9.99 8.78
N PRO A 65 -3.05 -10.37 10.07
CA PRO A 65 -2.13 -9.78 11.05
C PRO A 65 -0.67 -10.24 10.85
N LYS A 66 -0.09 -9.91 9.70
CA LYS A 66 1.31 -10.11 9.34
C LYS A 66 1.99 -8.74 9.28
N LEU A 67 3.03 -8.54 10.08
CA LEU A 67 3.60 -7.21 10.33
C LEU A 67 4.08 -6.50 9.07
N ASN A 68 4.88 -7.17 8.22
CA ASN A 68 5.37 -6.59 6.97
C ASN A 68 4.21 -6.19 6.02
N LEU A 69 3.17 -7.02 5.95
CA LEU A 69 2.03 -6.79 5.07
C LEU A 69 1.15 -5.62 5.56
N ARG A 70 0.87 -5.55 6.86
CA ARG A 70 0.13 -4.40 7.45
C ARG A 70 0.95 -3.11 7.45
N MET A 71 2.28 -3.19 7.55
CA MET A 71 3.15 -2.05 7.34
C MET A 71 3.11 -1.56 5.88
N ALA A 72 3.14 -2.48 4.90
CA ALA A 72 2.99 -2.13 3.49
C ALA A 72 1.63 -1.48 3.22
N ALA A 73 0.56 -2.02 3.80
CA ALA A 73 -0.77 -1.44 3.74
C ALA A 73 -0.83 -0.01 4.31
N LEU A 74 -0.20 0.23 5.47
CA LEU A 74 -0.17 1.55 6.09
C LEU A 74 0.54 2.60 5.22
N LEU A 75 1.54 2.18 4.43
CA LEU A 75 2.44 3.08 3.72
C LEU A 75 2.25 3.09 2.19
N HIS A 76 1.39 2.23 1.61
CA HIS A 76 1.30 2.05 0.16
C HIS A 76 1.01 3.35 -0.61
N ASP A 77 0.19 4.21 -0.02
CA ASP A 77 -0.28 5.47 -0.59
C ASP A 77 0.28 6.72 0.12
N ILE A 78 1.31 6.57 0.96
CA ILE A 78 1.86 7.66 1.80
C ILE A 78 2.30 8.88 1.00
N SER A 79 2.67 8.69 -0.28
CA SER A 79 3.13 9.77 -1.18
C SER A 79 2.07 10.25 -2.17
N LYS A 80 0.80 9.81 -2.07
CA LYS A 80 -0.28 10.35 -2.92
C LYS A 80 -0.35 11.87 -2.90
N PRO A 81 -0.34 12.55 -1.72
CA PRO A 81 -0.35 14.02 -1.69
C PRO A 81 0.81 14.66 -2.45
N ASP A 82 1.97 14.01 -2.48
CA ASP A 82 3.14 14.53 -3.16
C ASP A 82 3.11 14.33 -4.70
N CYS A 83 2.26 13.42 -5.16
CA CYS A 83 2.08 13.07 -6.58
C CYS A 83 0.77 13.61 -7.17
N PHE A 84 0.04 14.42 -6.41
CA PHE A 84 -1.25 14.94 -6.84
C PHE A 84 -1.11 15.96 -7.98
N THR A 85 -1.84 15.72 -9.05
CA THR A 85 -1.96 16.63 -10.20
C THR A 85 -3.41 16.70 -10.65
N LEU A 86 -3.83 17.84 -11.20
CA LEU A 86 -5.15 18.00 -11.82
C LEU A 86 -5.03 17.91 -13.34
N ASP A 87 -5.98 17.23 -13.98
CA ASP A 87 -6.16 17.33 -15.43
C ASP A 87 -6.99 18.56 -15.83
N GLU A 88 -7.15 18.77 -17.14
CA GLU A 88 -7.90 19.89 -17.72
C GLU A 88 -9.39 19.92 -17.29
N LYS A 89 -9.93 18.81 -16.78
CA LYS A 89 -11.31 18.69 -16.31
C LYS A 89 -11.42 18.81 -14.78
N GLY A 90 -10.31 19.11 -14.11
CA GLY A 90 -10.25 19.23 -12.65
C GLY A 90 -10.26 17.88 -11.92
N LYS A 91 -9.98 16.76 -12.59
CA LYS A 91 -9.88 15.45 -11.95
C LYS A 91 -8.45 15.21 -11.44
N GLY A 92 -8.35 14.74 -10.20
CA GLY A 92 -7.10 14.38 -9.54
C GLY A 92 -6.46 13.09 -10.08
N HIS A 93 -5.13 13.11 -10.21
CA HIS A 93 -4.28 11.99 -10.60
C HIS A 93 -3.09 11.85 -9.67
N PHE A 94 -2.56 10.63 -9.57
CA PHE A 94 -1.45 10.26 -8.66
C PHE A 94 -0.36 9.47 -9.39
N HIS A 95 0.06 9.94 -10.57
CA HIS A 95 1.01 9.20 -11.39
C HIS A 95 2.34 8.96 -10.65
N GLY A 96 2.79 7.71 -10.62
CA GLY A 96 4.04 7.33 -9.97
C GLY A 96 4.02 7.30 -8.43
N HIS A 97 2.86 7.46 -7.77
CA HIS A 97 2.78 7.43 -6.30
C HIS A 97 3.39 6.16 -5.71
N HIS A 98 3.16 4.98 -6.30
CA HIS A 98 3.72 3.71 -5.83
C HIS A 98 5.26 3.72 -5.75
N VAL A 99 5.94 4.35 -6.72
CA VAL A 99 7.40 4.52 -6.70
C VAL A 99 7.84 5.47 -5.58
N ARG A 100 7.12 6.59 -5.43
CA ARG A 100 7.45 7.60 -4.42
C ARG A 100 7.13 7.12 -3.00
N SER A 101 6.02 6.42 -2.81
CA SER A 101 5.62 5.77 -1.56
C SER A 101 6.63 4.72 -1.15
N ALA A 102 7.17 3.94 -2.10
CA ALA A 102 8.22 2.96 -1.81
C ALA A 102 9.52 3.64 -1.31
N ALA A 103 9.94 4.74 -1.96
CA ALA A 103 11.10 5.52 -1.50
C ALA A 103 10.85 6.15 -0.12
N LYS A 104 9.66 6.73 0.09
CA LYS A 104 9.26 7.31 1.37
C LYS A 104 9.18 6.27 2.49
N CYS A 105 8.70 5.06 2.17
CA CYS A 105 8.65 3.94 3.10
C CYS A 105 10.05 3.55 3.59
N GLU A 106 11.03 3.47 2.68
CA GLU A 106 12.42 3.19 3.05
C GLU A 106 12.96 4.21 4.05
N GLU A 107 12.78 5.51 3.78
CA GLU A 107 13.17 6.57 4.71
C GLU A 107 12.49 6.45 6.08
N ILE A 108 11.18 6.17 6.10
CA ILE A 108 10.39 6.01 7.34
C ILE A 108 10.88 4.81 8.15
N LEU A 109 11.06 3.66 7.50
CA LEU A 109 11.44 2.42 8.20
C LEU A 109 12.89 2.44 8.68
N GLN A 110 13.80 3.06 7.92
CA GLN A 110 15.18 3.32 8.38
C GLN A 110 15.17 4.21 9.63
N ARG A 111 14.38 5.30 9.63
CA ARG A 111 14.22 6.18 10.79
C ARG A 111 13.66 5.46 12.02
N LEU A 112 12.79 4.47 11.82
CA LEU A 112 12.22 3.64 12.89
C LEU A 112 13.15 2.49 13.34
N GLY A 113 14.28 2.27 12.67
CA GLY A 113 15.25 1.22 13.01
C GLY A 113 14.77 -0.18 12.64
N TYR A 114 14.16 -0.35 11.47
CA TYR A 114 13.92 -1.68 10.89
C TYR A 114 15.15 -2.20 10.15
N GLU A 115 15.29 -3.53 10.12
CA GLU A 115 16.36 -4.21 9.40
C GLU A 115 16.11 -4.18 7.88
N GLU A 116 17.19 -4.27 7.10
CA GLU A 116 17.16 -4.13 5.64
C GLU A 116 16.23 -5.13 4.95
N ASP A 117 16.17 -6.38 5.43
CA ASP A 117 15.29 -7.41 4.87
C ASP A 117 13.80 -7.03 5.03
N PHE A 118 13.44 -6.52 6.20
CA PHE A 118 12.07 -6.05 6.47
C PHE A 118 11.73 -4.83 5.61
N ILE A 119 12.67 -3.88 5.49
CA ILE A 119 12.51 -2.69 4.64
C ILE A 119 12.30 -3.11 3.19
N THR A 120 13.13 -4.04 2.70
CA THR A 120 13.07 -4.56 1.33
C THR A 120 11.72 -5.23 1.06
N ASP A 121 11.23 -6.06 1.99
CA ASP A 121 9.93 -6.70 1.89
C ASP A 121 8.79 -5.68 1.75
N VAL A 122 8.70 -4.74 2.69
CA VAL A 122 7.64 -3.72 2.70
C VAL A 122 7.74 -2.82 1.47
N LYS A 123 8.95 -2.35 1.14
CA LYS A 123 9.20 -1.48 -0.02
C LYS A 123 8.80 -2.16 -1.33
N THR A 124 9.07 -3.45 -1.47
CA THR A 124 8.73 -4.24 -2.67
C THR A 124 7.22 -4.36 -2.83
N LEU A 125 6.50 -4.68 -1.75
CA LEU A 125 5.04 -4.72 -1.76
C LEU A 125 4.44 -3.39 -2.20
N ILE A 126 4.90 -2.28 -1.59
CA ILE A 126 4.44 -0.92 -1.94
C ILE A 126 4.80 -0.56 -3.37
N ARG A 127 6.00 -0.89 -3.86
CA ARG A 127 6.42 -0.50 -5.20
C ARG A 127 5.55 -1.14 -6.28
N TYR A 128 5.13 -2.38 -6.08
CA TYR A 128 4.50 -3.17 -7.14
C TYR A 128 2.98 -3.39 -6.97
N HIS A 129 2.35 -2.89 -5.88
CA HIS A 129 0.88 -2.98 -5.69
C HIS A 129 0.05 -2.29 -6.80
N TYR A 130 0.66 -1.40 -7.58
CA TYR A 130 0.02 -0.70 -8.72
C TYR A 130 -0.21 -1.61 -9.94
N ILE A 131 0.36 -2.81 -9.97
CA ILE A 131 0.28 -3.77 -11.09
C ILE A 131 -1.16 -4.04 -11.56
N LYS A 132 -2.14 -4.01 -10.65
CA LYS A 132 -3.57 -4.15 -10.93
C LYS A 132 -4.09 -3.17 -12.00
N GLU A 133 -3.55 -1.95 -12.03
CA GLU A 133 -3.99 -0.89 -12.94
C GLU A 133 -3.54 -1.14 -14.38
N ILE A 134 -2.56 -2.03 -14.60
CA ILE A 134 -2.03 -2.38 -15.94
C ILE A 134 -2.20 -3.86 -16.29
N ALA A 135 -2.87 -4.64 -15.45
CA ALA A 135 -3.05 -6.08 -15.62
C ALA A 135 -3.74 -6.48 -16.94
N ASN A 136 -4.52 -5.58 -17.54
CA ASN A 136 -5.18 -5.84 -18.81
C ASN A 136 -4.29 -5.64 -20.05
N VAL A 137 -3.18 -4.91 -19.91
CA VAL A 137 -2.27 -4.59 -21.02
C VAL A 137 -0.86 -5.17 -20.83
N ILE A 138 -0.57 -5.73 -19.65
CA ILE A 138 0.71 -6.37 -19.35
C ILE A 138 0.89 -7.64 -20.19
N LYS A 139 2.09 -7.81 -20.75
CA LYS A 139 2.51 -8.97 -21.54
C LYS A 139 3.33 -9.94 -20.68
N GLU A 140 3.55 -11.16 -21.15
CA GLU A 140 4.37 -12.20 -20.51
C GLU A 140 5.72 -11.68 -20.00
N LYS A 141 6.48 -10.96 -20.85
CA LYS A 141 7.74 -10.32 -20.45
C LYS A 141 7.58 -9.35 -19.26
N GLY A 142 6.45 -8.66 -19.17
CA GLY A 142 6.13 -7.79 -18.04
C GLY A 142 5.85 -8.57 -16.76
N ILE A 143 5.14 -9.69 -16.85
CA ILE A 143 4.87 -10.59 -15.72
C ILE A 143 6.18 -11.20 -15.21
N ARG A 144 7.05 -11.67 -16.11
CA ARG A 144 8.37 -12.20 -15.73
C ARG A 144 9.18 -11.18 -14.93
N ARG A 145 9.26 -9.94 -15.42
CA ARG A 145 9.94 -8.84 -14.71
C ARG A 145 9.27 -8.50 -13.38
N PHE A 146 7.95 -8.63 -13.30
CA PHE A 146 7.21 -8.44 -12.05
C PHE A 146 7.55 -9.52 -11.03
N ILE A 147 7.55 -10.80 -11.43
CA ILE A 147 7.95 -11.92 -10.56
C ILE A 147 9.41 -11.76 -10.12
N GLU A 148 10.33 -11.49 -11.04
CA GLU A 148 11.75 -11.27 -10.73
C GLU A 148 11.95 -10.13 -9.72
N ALA A 149 11.16 -9.06 -9.83
CA ALA A 149 11.29 -7.90 -8.96
C ALA A 149 10.55 -8.03 -7.62
N VAL A 150 9.48 -8.83 -7.57
CA VAL A 150 8.69 -9.06 -6.35
C VAL A 150 9.28 -10.22 -5.53
N GLY A 151 9.83 -11.24 -6.19
CA GLY A 151 10.19 -12.52 -5.59
C GLY A 151 8.97 -13.42 -5.46
N GLU A 152 9.14 -14.70 -5.77
CA GLU A 152 8.07 -15.71 -5.69
C GLU A 152 7.48 -15.80 -4.27
N GLU A 153 8.34 -15.66 -3.25
CA GLU A 153 8.00 -15.71 -1.84
C GLU A 153 7.07 -14.57 -1.37
N ARG A 154 6.99 -13.47 -2.13
CA ARG A 154 6.11 -12.32 -1.81
C ARG A 154 4.85 -12.27 -2.66
N LEU A 155 4.66 -13.16 -3.63
CA LEU A 155 3.52 -13.09 -4.55
C LEU A 155 2.18 -13.22 -3.80
N GLU A 156 2.09 -14.12 -2.82
CA GLU A 156 0.87 -14.27 -2.03
C GLU A 156 0.53 -12.99 -1.26
N ASP A 157 1.50 -12.43 -0.54
CA ASP A 157 1.36 -11.16 0.19
C ASP A 157 1.03 -9.99 -0.75
N MET A 158 1.61 -9.96 -1.95
CA MET A 158 1.32 -8.96 -2.97
C MET A 158 -0.15 -9.02 -3.42
N PHE A 159 -0.67 -10.21 -3.70
CA PHE A 159 -2.07 -10.38 -4.11
C PHE A 159 -3.04 -10.06 -2.97
N GLU A 160 -2.66 -10.33 -1.72
CA GLU A 160 -3.45 -9.94 -0.55
C GLU A 160 -3.51 -8.42 -0.37
N LEU A 161 -2.37 -7.72 -0.49
CA LEU A 161 -2.32 -6.25 -0.45
C LEU A 161 -3.20 -5.64 -1.54
N ILE A 162 -3.09 -6.14 -2.77
CA ILE A 162 -3.90 -5.70 -3.91
C ILE A 162 -5.39 -5.91 -3.63
N ARG A 163 -5.77 -7.08 -3.11
CA ARG A 163 -7.17 -7.40 -2.78
C ARG A 163 -7.74 -6.42 -1.76
N ALA A 164 -6.99 -6.15 -0.68
CA ALA A 164 -7.44 -5.25 0.37
C ALA A 164 -7.53 -3.80 -0.12
N ASP A 165 -6.55 -3.33 -0.89
CA ASP A 165 -6.56 -1.99 -1.52
C ASP A 165 -7.76 -1.81 -2.47
N MET A 166 -8.18 -2.88 -3.15
CA MET A 166 -9.38 -2.83 -3.99
C MET A 166 -10.68 -2.85 -3.20
N SER A 167 -10.71 -3.44 -2.01
CA SER A 167 -11.94 -3.63 -1.22
C SER A 167 -12.65 -2.35 -0.80
N GLY A 168 -11.91 -1.22 -0.76
CA GLY A 168 -12.47 0.10 -0.48
C GLY A 168 -13.16 0.77 -1.67
N LYS A 169 -13.11 0.20 -2.89
CA LYS A 169 -13.65 0.80 -4.12
C LYS A 169 -15.03 0.20 -4.45
N ALA A 170 -16.01 1.06 -4.74
CA ALA A 170 -17.40 0.65 -5.06
C ALA A 170 -17.55 -0.27 -6.29
N SER A 171 -16.55 -0.28 -7.18
CA SER A 171 -16.54 -1.07 -8.42
C SER A 171 -15.30 -1.99 -8.51
N ALA A 172 -14.92 -2.61 -7.40
CA ALA A 172 -13.74 -3.48 -7.36
C ALA A 172 -13.89 -4.69 -8.29
N ASP A 173 -13.09 -4.73 -9.37
CA ASP A 173 -12.99 -5.88 -10.27
C ASP A 173 -11.96 -6.88 -9.76
N TYR A 174 -12.39 -7.84 -8.95
CA TYR A 174 -11.49 -8.87 -8.42
C TYR A 174 -11.00 -9.87 -9.48
N GLU A 175 -11.57 -9.90 -10.69
CA GLU A 175 -11.09 -10.77 -11.78
C GLU A 175 -9.64 -10.43 -12.16
N VAL A 176 -9.24 -9.16 -11.97
CA VAL A 176 -7.87 -8.70 -12.20
C VAL A 176 -6.84 -9.49 -11.38
N ILE A 177 -7.20 -9.88 -10.16
CA ILE A 177 -6.30 -10.60 -9.24
C ILE A 177 -6.12 -12.03 -9.72
N GLU A 178 -7.22 -12.70 -10.06
CA GLU A 178 -7.18 -14.07 -10.56
C GLU A 178 -6.45 -14.17 -11.91
N LYS A 179 -6.61 -13.16 -12.76
CA LYS A 179 -5.82 -13.01 -13.99
C LYS A 179 -4.33 -12.89 -13.70
N LEU A 180 -3.93 -12.00 -12.80
CA LEU A 180 -2.52 -11.83 -12.43
C LEU A 180 -1.93 -13.11 -11.82
N LYS A 181 -2.64 -13.77 -10.92
CA LYS A 181 -2.25 -15.07 -10.35
C LYS A 181 -2.02 -16.12 -11.44
N THR A 182 -2.99 -16.26 -12.35
CA THR A 182 -2.90 -17.22 -13.46
C THR A 182 -1.69 -16.93 -14.35
N MET A 183 -1.44 -15.65 -14.66
CA MET A 183 -0.26 -15.26 -15.43
C MET A 183 1.04 -15.60 -14.69
N CYS A 184 1.12 -15.33 -13.38
CA CYS A 184 2.29 -15.65 -12.60
C CYS A 184 2.53 -17.17 -12.49
N GLU A 185 1.49 -17.96 -12.22
CA GLU A 185 1.59 -19.42 -12.15
C GLU A 185 2.06 -20.04 -13.47
N ARG A 186 1.63 -19.49 -14.61
CA ARG A 186 2.07 -19.96 -15.93
C ARG A 186 3.55 -19.67 -16.17
N GLU A 187 4.02 -18.49 -15.77
CA GLU A 187 5.44 -18.12 -15.89
C GLU A 187 6.35 -18.89 -14.94
N LEU A 188 5.87 -19.28 -13.74
CA LEU A 188 6.65 -20.07 -12.78
C LEU A 188 6.76 -21.57 -13.14
N ARG A 189 5.81 -22.09 -13.93
CA ARG A 189 5.79 -23.50 -14.36
C ARG A 189 6.58 -23.76 -15.65
N GLY A 190 6.93 -22.73 -16.40
CA GLY A 190 7.57 -22.82 -17.72
C GLY A 190 9.03 -22.41 -17.70
#